data_AF-A0A1F8XDZ3-F1
#
_entry.id   AF-A0A1F8XDZ3-F1
#
_cell.length_a   1.000
_cell.length_b   1.000
_cell.length_c   1.000
_cell.angle_alpha   90.00
_cell.angle_beta   90.00
_cell.angle_gamma   90.00
#
_symmetry.space_group_name_H-M   'P 1'
#
loop_
_entity.id
_entity.type
_entity.pdbx_description
1 polymer ?
#
loop_
_entity_poly.entity_id
_entity_poly.type
_entity_poly.pdbx_seq_one_letter_code
_entity_poly.pdbx_strand_id
1 'polypeptide(L)'
;MRKFALAAVLFALGWGGLPGLPRDASASISLEKCTLCHGKPEFRKLLVDGQIRDLFVTGDTLKGSVHGKKGCTDCHFDVSEIPHLVRPRRVTCTHCHFRGNQEGAPQSDNVLAYFDSAHGKAIAQGNTKAPLCQDCHGSHAILKAKDPGSKVARVNVAETCGKCHMEIYAQYKGSIHGTALAKGIVEVPSCTGCHGEHKIYAHTDPKSTIFATHVSEQCSKCHSSIAIMGKFGIETEQVATYKESFHGVASQFGSRTVANCSSCHGVHDIRPPDDPLSTVNLKNVPKTCGKCHPGANPNFAVGKIHVDAKKKESGIIYWTATFFKWLTIGTMLALIAHIFLDMYGRTRRLRGER
;
A
#
# COMPACT_ATOMS: atom_id res chain seq x y z
N MET A 1 -11.76 -64.26 -68.84
CA MET A 1 -10.80 -65.38 -68.79
C MET A 1 -10.00 -65.30 -67.50
N ARG A 2 -10.01 -66.42 -66.75
CA ARG A 2 -9.08 -66.86 -65.68
C ARG A 2 -8.81 -65.99 -64.43
N LYS A 3 -9.30 -66.55 -63.32
CA LYS A 3 -8.97 -66.37 -61.88
C LYS A 3 -7.45 -66.47 -61.62
N PHE A 4 -6.93 -65.76 -60.61
CA PHE A 4 -5.89 -66.18 -59.63
C PHE A 4 -5.83 -65.08 -58.53
N ALA A 5 -6.43 -65.28 -57.35
CA ALA A 5 -5.88 -65.90 -56.13
C ALA A 5 -4.99 -64.94 -55.29
N LEU A 6 -5.53 -64.55 -54.13
CA LEU A 6 -4.85 -63.90 -53.00
C LEU A 6 -3.71 -64.79 -52.48
N ALA A 7 -2.56 -64.20 -52.21
CA ALA A 7 -1.65 -64.66 -51.17
C ALA A 7 -1.07 -63.43 -50.45
N ALA A 8 -1.49 -63.23 -49.20
CA ALA A 8 -0.95 -62.25 -48.29
C ALA A 8 0.42 -62.73 -47.79
N VAL A 9 1.47 -61.94 -48.01
CA VAL A 9 2.77 -62.11 -47.34
C VAL A 9 2.92 -60.95 -46.36
N LEU A 10 2.86 -61.28 -45.07
CA LEU A 10 3.22 -60.43 -43.95
C LEU A 10 4.71 -60.08 -44.04
N PHE A 11 5.04 -58.82 -44.34
CA PHE A 11 6.36 -58.27 -44.07
C PHE A 11 6.32 -57.50 -42.76
N ALA A 12 6.82 -58.14 -41.70
CA ALA A 12 7.16 -57.48 -40.45
C ALA A 12 8.37 -56.55 -40.70
N LEU A 13 8.10 -55.30 -41.06
CA LEU A 13 9.11 -54.25 -41.03
C LEU A 13 9.27 -53.79 -39.59
N GLY A 14 10.24 -54.39 -38.90
CA GLY A 14 10.75 -53.87 -37.64
C GLY A 14 11.31 -52.47 -37.89
N TRP A 15 10.60 -51.46 -37.38
CA TRP A 15 11.20 -50.14 -37.17
C TRP A 15 12.22 -50.29 -36.04
N GLY A 16 13.46 -50.59 -36.42
CA GLY A 16 14.62 -50.37 -35.56
C GLY A 16 14.63 -48.90 -35.19
N GLY A 17 14.32 -48.62 -33.93
CA GLY A 17 14.49 -47.30 -33.35
C GLY A 17 15.94 -46.88 -33.55
N LEU A 18 16.16 -45.84 -34.35
CA LEU A 18 17.40 -45.08 -34.28
C LEU A 18 17.60 -44.68 -32.82
N PRO A 19 18.75 -44.98 -32.20
CA PRO A 19 19.04 -44.43 -30.89
C PRO A 19 19.00 -42.92 -31.06
N GLY A 20 18.06 -42.28 -30.35
CA GLY A 20 18.02 -40.83 -30.26
C GLY A 20 19.41 -40.38 -29.85
N LEU A 21 20.03 -39.54 -30.68
CA LEU A 21 21.22 -38.80 -30.30
C LEU A 21 20.95 -38.23 -28.90
N PRO A 22 21.81 -38.52 -27.90
CA PRO A 22 21.67 -37.90 -26.61
C PRO A 22 21.65 -36.40 -26.87
N ARG A 23 20.58 -35.72 -26.44
CA ARG A 23 20.65 -34.28 -26.26
C ARG A 23 21.82 -34.09 -25.32
N ASP A 24 22.93 -33.56 -25.84
CA ASP A 24 24.04 -33.12 -25.01
C ASP A 24 23.42 -32.30 -23.90
N ALA A 25 23.52 -32.83 -22.68
CA ALA A 25 23.34 -32.07 -21.48
C ALA A 25 24.40 -30.98 -21.55
N SER A 26 24.03 -29.83 -22.12
CA SER A 26 24.81 -28.62 -22.00
C SER A 26 25.20 -28.54 -20.54
N ALA A 27 26.51 -28.53 -20.29
CA ALA A 27 27.08 -28.58 -18.96
C ALA A 27 26.42 -27.51 -18.10
N SER A 28 25.41 -27.89 -17.32
CA SER A 28 24.73 -26.97 -16.43
C SER A 28 25.78 -26.55 -15.42
N ILE A 29 25.97 -25.24 -15.29
CA ILE A 29 26.86 -24.69 -14.29
C ILE A 29 26.31 -25.12 -12.93
N SER A 30 26.98 -26.07 -12.28
CA SER A 30 26.55 -26.58 -10.98
C SER A 30 26.73 -25.51 -9.90
N LEU A 31 25.88 -25.57 -8.86
CA LEU A 31 25.95 -24.69 -7.68
C LEU A 31 27.37 -24.61 -7.09
N GLU A 32 28.09 -25.74 -7.09
CA GLU A 32 29.46 -25.87 -6.59
C GLU A 32 30.44 -24.95 -7.33
N LYS A 33 30.26 -24.73 -8.64
CA LYS A 33 31.14 -23.85 -9.42
C LYS A 33 30.95 -22.38 -9.05
N CYS A 34 29.72 -21.97 -8.71
CA CYS A 34 29.46 -20.60 -8.25
C CYS A 34 30.12 -20.33 -6.90
N THR A 35 30.05 -21.29 -5.98
CA THR A 35 30.56 -21.12 -4.61
C THR A 35 32.09 -21.24 -4.50
N LEU A 36 32.81 -21.71 -5.54
CA LEU A 36 34.28 -21.66 -5.58
C LEU A 36 34.83 -20.25 -5.34
N CYS A 37 34.15 -19.23 -5.88
CA CYS A 37 34.48 -17.83 -5.65
C CYS A 37 33.51 -17.17 -4.68
N HIS A 38 32.20 -17.35 -4.88
CA HIS A 38 31.18 -16.68 -4.07
C HIS A 38 31.01 -17.26 -2.66
N GLY A 39 31.51 -18.47 -2.39
CA GLY A 39 31.44 -19.09 -1.07
C GLY A 39 32.57 -18.69 -0.13
N LYS A 40 33.43 -17.74 -0.51
CA LYS A 40 34.53 -17.25 0.32
C LYS A 40 34.09 -16.02 1.14
N PRO A 41 34.13 -16.03 2.48
CA PRO A 41 33.67 -14.92 3.33
C PRO A 41 34.35 -13.57 3.04
N GLU A 42 35.58 -13.61 2.55
CA GLU A 42 36.36 -12.43 2.21
C GLU A 42 36.07 -11.88 0.80
N PHE A 43 35.25 -12.57 0.01
CA PHE A 43 35.01 -12.22 -1.39
C PHE A 43 34.17 -10.96 -1.51
N ARG A 44 34.85 -9.86 -1.80
CA ARG A 44 34.30 -8.52 -1.85
C ARG A 44 34.86 -7.75 -3.04
N LYS A 45 34.13 -6.74 -3.50
CA LYS A 45 34.54 -5.85 -4.58
C LYS A 45 34.49 -4.40 -4.11
N LEU A 46 35.57 -3.65 -4.35
CA LEU A 46 35.56 -2.20 -4.22
C LEU A 46 34.85 -1.59 -5.44
N LEU A 47 33.82 -0.80 -5.17
CA LEU A 47 33.09 -0.04 -6.18
C LEU A 47 33.82 1.26 -6.51
N VAL A 48 33.49 1.85 -7.65
CA VAL A 48 34.14 3.06 -8.18
C VAL A 48 33.96 4.27 -7.24
N ASP A 49 32.89 4.27 -6.45
CA ASP A 49 32.58 5.27 -5.44
C ASP A 49 33.25 5.01 -4.07
N GLY A 50 34.15 4.03 -3.98
CA GLY A 50 34.85 3.65 -2.76
C GLY A 50 34.06 2.74 -1.83
N GLN A 51 32.81 2.38 -2.16
CA GLN A 51 32.03 1.45 -1.34
C GLN A 51 32.49 0.01 -1.51
N ILE A 52 32.56 -0.75 -0.41
CA ILE A 52 32.83 -2.19 -0.48
C ILE A 52 31.49 -2.91 -0.65
N ARG A 53 31.37 -3.69 -1.73
CA ARG A 53 30.27 -4.62 -1.94
C ARG A 53 30.72 -6.02 -1.58
N ASP A 54 30.05 -6.60 -0.60
CA ASP A 54 30.14 -8.02 -0.29
C ASP A 54 29.55 -8.85 -1.43
N LEU A 55 30.28 -9.88 -1.87
CA LEU A 55 29.88 -10.83 -2.91
C LEU A 55 29.74 -12.26 -2.37
N PHE A 56 29.94 -12.44 -1.06
CA PHE A 56 29.78 -13.72 -0.38
C PHE A 56 28.33 -14.17 -0.39
N VAL A 57 28.11 -15.40 -0.85
CA VAL A 57 26.84 -16.12 -0.75
C VAL A 57 27.11 -17.61 -0.68
N THR A 58 26.39 -18.29 0.21
CA THR A 58 26.43 -19.74 0.33
C THR A 58 25.14 -20.35 -0.23
N GLY A 59 25.22 -21.62 -0.64
CA GLY A 59 24.02 -22.37 -1.01
C GLY A 59 23.01 -22.47 0.15
N ASP A 60 23.47 -22.44 1.40
CA ASP A 60 22.61 -22.58 2.57
C ASP A 60 21.72 -21.35 2.79
N THR A 61 22.22 -20.15 2.47
CA THR A 61 21.41 -18.93 2.48
C THR A 61 20.20 -19.06 1.54
N LEU A 62 20.41 -19.62 0.34
CA LEU A 62 19.34 -19.84 -0.63
C LEU A 62 18.40 -20.96 -0.20
N LYS A 63 18.92 -22.09 0.32
CA LYS A 63 18.11 -23.22 0.81
C LYS A 63 17.11 -22.81 1.89
N GLY A 64 17.48 -21.86 2.77
CA GLY A 64 16.59 -21.31 3.80
C GLY A 64 15.52 -20.33 3.30
N SER A 65 15.56 -19.97 2.01
CA SER A 65 14.63 -19.01 1.41
C SER A 65 13.39 -19.68 0.80
N VAL A 66 12.42 -18.87 0.38
CA VAL A 66 11.27 -19.34 -0.43
C VAL A 66 11.66 -19.91 -1.78
N HIS A 67 12.90 -19.64 -2.23
CA HIS A 67 13.49 -20.18 -3.46
C HIS A 67 14.47 -21.33 -3.21
N GLY A 68 14.44 -21.98 -2.03
CA GLY A 68 15.42 -23.01 -1.66
C GLY A 68 15.50 -24.25 -2.56
N LYS A 69 14.55 -24.42 -3.50
CA LYS A 69 14.58 -25.47 -4.53
C LYS A 69 15.19 -25.00 -5.86
N LYS A 70 15.54 -23.72 -5.99
CA LYS A 70 16.14 -23.13 -7.20
C LYS A 70 17.66 -23.13 -7.09
N GLY A 71 18.34 -23.25 -8.23
CA GLY A 71 19.77 -23.04 -8.38
C GLY A 71 20.12 -21.58 -8.66
N CYS A 72 21.42 -21.25 -8.63
CA CYS A 72 21.90 -19.89 -8.92
C CYS A 72 21.52 -19.42 -10.33
N THR A 73 21.71 -20.29 -11.33
CA THR A 73 21.45 -20.01 -12.74
C THR A 73 19.96 -19.86 -13.08
N ASP A 74 19.07 -20.36 -12.21
CA ASP A 74 17.62 -20.18 -12.39
C ASP A 74 17.20 -18.72 -12.24
N CYS A 75 17.97 -17.93 -11.50
CA CYS A 75 17.78 -16.48 -11.34
C CYS A 75 18.82 -15.67 -12.14
N HIS A 76 20.06 -16.17 -12.22
CA HIS A 76 21.17 -15.59 -12.97
C HIS A 76 21.33 -16.26 -14.33
N PHE A 77 20.27 -16.21 -15.14
CA PHE A 77 20.20 -16.85 -16.46
C PHE A 77 21.16 -16.24 -17.49
N ASP A 78 21.71 -15.05 -17.21
CA ASP A 78 22.66 -14.36 -18.08
C ASP A 78 24.12 -14.76 -17.81
N VAL A 79 24.36 -15.67 -16.86
CA VAL A 79 25.69 -16.24 -16.59
C VAL A 79 25.86 -17.51 -17.40
N SER A 80 26.62 -17.42 -18.49
CA SER A 80 26.92 -18.55 -19.39
C SER A 80 28.34 -19.11 -19.22
N GLU A 81 29.22 -18.40 -18.52
CA GLU A 81 30.63 -18.77 -18.33
C GLU A 81 31.10 -18.46 -16.89
N ILE A 82 32.04 -19.27 -16.39
CA ILE A 82 32.72 -19.05 -15.10
C ILE A 82 34.23 -19.24 -15.32
N PRO A 83 35.09 -18.29 -14.88
CA PRO A 83 34.74 -17.02 -14.24
C PRO A 83 34.01 -16.08 -15.21
N HIS A 84 32.94 -15.42 -14.74
CA HIS A 84 32.17 -14.52 -15.58
C HIS A 84 32.95 -13.22 -15.84
N LEU A 85 33.16 -12.85 -17.12
CA LEU A 85 33.94 -11.66 -17.48
C LEU A 85 33.13 -10.37 -17.35
N VAL A 86 31.82 -10.46 -17.58
CA VAL A 86 30.88 -9.34 -17.45
C VAL A 86 30.09 -9.49 -16.16
N ARG A 87 29.78 -8.36 -15.53
CA ARG A 87 28.94 -8.33 -14.34
C ARG A 87 27.53 -8.85 -14.69
N PRO A 88 27.03 -9.88 -13.98
CA PRO A 88 25.65 -10.33 -14.16
C PRO A 88 24.64 -9.21 -13.90
N ARG A 89 23.56 -9.21 -14.68
CA ARG A 89 22.45 -8.28 -14.52
C ARG A 89 21.75 -8.53 -13.18
N ARG A 90 21.02 -7.50 -12.71
CA ARG A 90 20.14 -7.70 -11.54
C ARG A 90 19.05 -8.71 -11.92
N VAL A 91 18.73 -9.62 -11.00
CA VAL A 91 17.71 -10.65 -11.19
C VAL A 91 16.35 -10.02 -11.52
N THR A 92 15.70 -10.56 -12.55
CA THR A 92 14.38 -10.13 -13.01
C THR A 92 13.31 -11.07 -12.46
N CYS A 93 12.72 -10.73 -11.32
CA CYS A 93 11.72 -11.58 -10.65
C CYS A 93 10.48 -11.85 -11.52
N THR A 94 10.15 -10.94 -12.44
CA THR A 94 8.98 -11.02 -13.31
C THR A 94 9.11 -12.08 -14.40
N HIS A 95 10.28 -12.71 -14.55
CA HIS A 95 10.44 -13.88 -15.42
C HIS A 95 9.64 -15.09 -14.90
N CYS A 96 9.37 -15.16 -13.59
CA CYS A 96 8.59 -16.25 -12.99
C CYS A 96 7.37 -15.74 -12.20
N HIS A 97 7.45 -14.54 -11.60
CA HIS A 97 6.37 -13.99 -10.79
C HIS A 97 5.34 -13.22 -11.63
N PHE A 98 4.51 -13.98 -12.34
CA PHE A 98 3.36 -13.48 -13.09
C PHE A 98 2.23 -14.51 -13.09
N ARG A 99 1.01 -14.09 -13.36
CA ARG A 99 -0.14 -15.00 -13.49
C ARG A 99 0.00 -15.86 -14.75
N GLY A 100 -0.14 -17.17 -14.60
CA GLY A 100 0.03 -18.17 -15.66
C GLY A 100 1.44 -18.78 -15.73
N ASN A 101 2.34 -18.46 -14.79
CA ASN A 101 3.68 -19.07 -14.79
C ASN A 101 3.61 -20.59 -14.55
N GLN A 102 4.51 -21.33 -15.20
CA GLN A 102 4.66 -22.79 -15.05
C GLN A 102 5.67 -23.18 -13.95
N GLU A 103 6.31 -22.18 -13.34
CA GLU A 103 7.40 -22.34 -12.36
C GLU A 103 6.91 -22.59 -10.93
N GLY A 104 5.59 -22.60 -10.72
CA GLY A 104 4.97 -22.73 -9.40
C GLY A 104 5.14 -21.48 -8.52
N ALA A 105 5.55 -20.35 -9.09
CA ALA A 105 5.63 -19.08 -8.38
C ALA A 105 4.21 -18.55 -8.06
N PRO A 106 4.04 -17.74 -6.99
CA PRO A 106 2.74 -17.18 -6.62
C PRO A 106 2.03 -16.52 -7.80
N GLN A 107 0.80 -16.98 -8.07
CA GLN A 107 -0.04 -16.51 -9.17
C GLN A 107 -0.72 -15.18 -8.82
N SER A 108 0.04 -14.08 -8.87
CA SER A 108 -0.44 -12.75 -8.47
C SER A 108 -0.01 -11.67 -9.48
N ASP A 109 -0.91 -10.71 -9.71
CA ASP A 109 -0.61 -9.52 -10.53
C ASP A 109 0.14 -8.45 -9.73
N ASN A 110 0.32 -8.61 -8.41
CA ASN A 110 0.95 -7.60 -7.56
C ASN A 110 2.38 -7.29 -8.03
N VAL A 111 3.10 -8.28 -8.54
CA VAL A 111 4.47 -8.09 -9.03
C VAL A 111 4.50 -7.25 -10.31
N LEU A 112 3.52 -7.40 -11.20
CA LEU A 112 3.40 -6.55 -12.39
C LEU A 112 2.90 -5.15 -12.03
N ALA A 113 2.04 -5.04 -11.02
CA ALA A 113 1.52 -3.76 -10.55
C ALA A 113 2.61 -2.81 -10.02
N TYR A 114 3.75 -3.36 -9.56
CA TYR A 114 4.95 -2.58 -9.20
C TYR A 114 5.36 -1.59 -10.29
N PHE A 115 5.24 -1.95 -11.57
CA PHE A 115 5.68 -1.08 -12.66
C PHE A 115 4.79 0.17 -12.83
N ASP A 116 3.55 0.17 -12.34
CA ASP A 116 2.68 1.36 -12.31
C ASP A 116 2.90 2.22 -11.04
N SER A 117 3.65 1.72 -10.06
CA SER A 117 3.99 2.47 -8.84
C SER A 117 4.96 3.64 -9.12
N ALA A 118 5.09 4.55 -8.16
CA ALA A 118 6.07 5.64 -8.21
C ALA A 118 7.50 5.12 -8.39
N HIS A 119 7.87 4.01 -7.73
CA HIS A 119 9.20 3.41 -7.88
C HIS A 119 9.39 2.76 -9.25
N GLY A 120 8.39 2.03 -9.74
CA GLY A 120 8.43 1.42 -11.07
C GLY A 120 8.52 2.45 -12.19
N LYS A 121 7.74 3.54 -12.10
CA LYS A 121 7.82 4.68 -13.02
C LYS A 121 9.18 5.37 -12.96
N ALA A 122 9.74 5.57 -11.77
CA ALA A 122 11.07 6.15 -11.62
C ALA A 122 12.15 5.28 -12.30
N ILE A 123 12.09 3.95 -12.14
CA ILE A 123 12.98 3.03 -12.87
C ILE A 123 12.82 3.17 -14.38
N ALA A 124 11.58 3.19 -14.89
CA ALA A 124 11.31 3.33 -16.31
C ALA A 124 11.82 4.67 -16.88
N GLN A 125 11.90 5.71 -16.06
CA GLN A 125 12.49 7.02 -16.38
C GLN A 125 14.02 7.05 -16.23
N GLY A 126 14.67 5.92 -15.94
CA GLY A 126 16.13 5.81 -15.85
C GLY A 126 16.71 6.11 -14.46
N ASN A 127 15.88 6.28 -13.42
CA ASN A 127 16.38 6.47 -12.07
C ASN A 127 16.91 5.15 -11.48
N THR A 128 18.21 4.92 -11.62
CA THR A 128 18.90 3.71 -11.13
C THR A 128 18.94 3.58 -9.60
N LYS A 129 18.58 4.64 -8.86
CA LYS A 129 18.50 4.64 -7.39
C LYS A 129 17.12 4.20 -6.87
N ALA A 130 16.11 4.11 -7.72
CA ALA A 130 14.80 3.62 -7.30
C ALA A 130 14.88 2.12 -6.90
N PRO A 131 14.12 1.68 -5.88
CA PRO A 131 14.22 0.31 -5.37
C PRO A 131 13.51 -0.69 -6.29
N LEU A 132 14.16 -1.80 -6.60
CA LEU A 132 13.57 -2.98 -7.25
C LEU A 132 13.04 -3.98 -6.22
N CYS A 133 12.44 -5.08 -6.69
CA CYS A 133 11.84 -6.13 -5.86
C CYS A 133 12.75 -6.58 -4.71
N GLN A 134 14.00 -6.86 -5.02
CA GLN A 134 15.02 -7.37 -4.09
C GLN A 134 15.49 -6.35 -3.05
N ASP A 135 15.28 -5.05 -3.29
CA ASP A 135 15.65 -4.00 -2.34
C ASP A 135 14.67 -3.98 -1.15
N CYS A 136 13.42 -4.39 -1.39
CA CYS A 136 12.41 -4.59 -0.35
C CYS A 136 12.38 -6.03 0.19
N HIS A 137 12.32 -7.04 -0.69
CA HIS A 137 12.11 -8.44 -0.30
C HIS A 137 13.40 -9.18 0.08
N GLY A 138 14.57 -8.63 -0.26
CA GLY A 138 15.86 -9.31 -0.17
C GLY A 138 16.25 -10.02 -1.46
N SER A 139 17.46 -10.59 -1.49
CA SER A 139 18.03 -11.28 -2.66
C SER A 139 18.09 -12.80 -2.46
N HIS A 140 19.13 -13.31 -1.81
CA HIS A 140 19.34 -14.76 -1.65
C HIS A 140 18.64 -15.37 -0.42
N ALA A 141 18.17 -14.53 0.51
CA ALA A 141 17.48 -14.94 1.75
C ALA A 141 16.04 -14.40 1.78
N ILE A 142 15.29 -14.54 0.69
CA ILE A 142 13.90 -14.06 0.62
C ILE A 142 13.02 -14.96 1.48
N LEU A 143 12.35 -14.37 2.46
CA LEU A 143 11.43 -15.06 3.37
C LEU A 143 9.98 -14.65 3.08
N LYS A 144 9.01 -15.50 3.45
CA LYS A 144 7.59 -15.18 3.34
C LYS A 144 7.26 -13.92 4.14
N ALA A 145 6.35 -13.07 3.66
CA ALA A 145 6.00 -11.82 4.36
C ALA A 145 5.45 -12.01 5.79
N LYS A 146 4.95 -13.20 6.12
CA LYS A 146 4.50 -13.54 7.48
C LYS A 146 5.63 -13.98 8.40
N ASP A 147 6.80 -14.28 7.86
CA ASP A 147 7.98 -14.66 8.64
C ASP A 147 8.54 -13.43 9.36
N PRO A 148 8.75 -13.46 10.69
CA PRO A 148 9.31 -12.34 11.45
C PRO A 148 10.69 -11.86 10.96
N GLY A 149 11.49 -12.75 10.36
CA GLY A 149 12.80 -12.41 9.78
C GLY A 149 12.70 -11.77 8.40
N SER A 150 11.51 -11.74 7.78
CA SER A 150 11.33 -11.14 6.46
C SER A 150 11.49 -9.63 6.50
N LYS A 151 12.22 -9.07 5.53
CA LYS A 151 12.37 -7.61 5.38
C LYS A 151 11.03 -6.89 5.16
N VAL A 152 10.02 -7.61 4.67
CA VAL A 152 8.67 -7.09 4.44
C VAL A 152 7.66 -7.61 5.48
N ALA A 153 8.13 -8.20 6.57
CA ALA A 153 7.27 -8.46 7.73
C ALA A 153 6.70 -7.14 8.25
N ARG A 154 5.45 -7.15 8.74
CA ARG A 154 4.72 -5.92 9.14
C ARG A 154 5.54 -4.99 10.04
N VAL A 155 6.26 -5.56 11.01
CA VAL A 155 7.12 -4.83 11.95
C VAL A 155 8.42 -4.29 11.32
N ASN A 156 8.90 -4.93 10.26
CA ASN A 156 10.15 -4.58 9.56
C ASN A 156 9.92 -3.65 8.35
N VAL A 157 8.68 -3.50 7.87
CA VAL A 157 8.34 -2.66 6.71
C VAL A 157 8.87 -1.23 6.86
N ALA A 158 8.72 -0.63 8.05
CA ALA A 158 9.16 0.75 8.28
C ALA A 158 10.68 0.90 8.11
N GLU A 159 11.46 -0.04 8.65
CA GLU A 159 12.91 -0.06 8.49
C GLU A 159 13.31 -0.31 7.04
N THR A 160 12.61 -1.20 6.33
CA THR A 160 12.86 -1.46 4.91
C THR A 160 12.64 -0.23 4.05
N CYS A 161 11.57 0.53 4.26
CA CYS A 161 11.34 1.81 3.59
C CYS A 161 12.38 2.87 4.02
N GLY A 162 12.77 2.86 5.29
CA GLY A 162 13.71 3.80 5.89
C GLY A 162 15.13 3.74 5.33
N LYS A 163 15.53 2.65 4.67
CA LYS A 163 16.84 2.57 3.98
C LYS A 163 17.04 3.66 2.92
N CYS A 164 15.95 4.10 2.30
CA CYS A 164 15.96 5.20 1.33
C CYS A 164 15.22 6.44 1.86
N HIS A 165 14.14 6.25 2.62
CA HIS A 165 13.34 7.35 3.18
C HIS A 165 13.70 7.62 4.65
N MET A 166 14.97 7.90 4.92
CA MET A 166 15.51 7.99 6.29
C MET A 166 14.83 9.07 7.14
N GLU A 167 14.63 10.27 6.59
CA GLU A 167 14.00 11.37 7.32
C GLU A 167 12.55 11.05 7.71
N ILE A 168 11.79 10.49 6.77
CA ILE A 168 10.41 10.07 6.99
C ILE A 168 10.35 8.92 8.00
N TYR A 169 11.27 7.97 7.91
CA TYR A 169 11.39 6.88 8.89
C TYR A 169 11.69 7.40 10.29
N ALA A 170 12.57 8.39 10.43
CA ALA A 170 12.87 9.01 11.72
C ALA A 170 11.64 9.70 12.33
N GLN A 171 10.86 10.43 11.51
CA GLN A 171 9.59 11.01 11.94
C GLN A 171 8.59 9.94 12.39
N TYR A 172 8.38 8.91 11.54
CA TYR A 172 7.47 7.81 11.83
C TYR A 172 7.82 7.09 13.11
N LYS A 173 9.11 6.78 13.33
CA LYS A 173 9.58 6.10 14.54
C LYS A 173 9.24 6.89 15.82
N GLY A 174 9.20 8.22 15.74
CA GLY A 174 8.82 9.11 16.85
C GLY A 174 7.31 9.39 16.96
N SER A 175 6.49 8.92 16.01
CA SER A 175 5.04 9.10 16.02
C SER A 175 4.33 8.11 16.96
N ILE A 176 3.06 8.37 17.28
CA ILE A 176 2.24 7.46 18.09
C ILE A 176 2.07 6.08 17.43
N HIS A 177 1.96 6.03 16.10
CA HIS A 177 1.86 4.76 15.37
C HIS A 177 3.20 4.00 15.36
N GLY A 178 4.32 4.68 15.10
CA GLY A 178 5.62 4.02 15.08
C GLY A 178 6.07 3.54 16.45
N THR A 179 5.83 4.32 17.50
CA THR A 179 6.10 3.92 18.89
C THR A 179 5.21 2.75 19.34
N ALA A 180 3.93 2.72 18.94
CA ALA A 180 3.05 1.58 19.20
C ALA A 180 3.49 0.31 18.43
N LEU A 181 3.88 0.44 17.16
CA LEU A 181 4.35 -0.70 16.36
C LEU A 181 5.64 -1.29 16.95
N ALA A 182 6.55 -0.45 17.42
CA ALA A 182 7.77 -0.88 18.11
C ALA A 182 7.50 -1.63 19.43
N LYS A 183 6.36 -1.37 20.08
CA LYS A 183 5.88 -2.10 21.25
C LYS A 183 5.14 -3.40 20.90
N GLY A 184 5.11 -3.79 19.62
CA GLY A 184 4.45 -5.01 19.14
C GLY A 184 2.94 -4.88 18.94
N ILE A 185 2.38 -3.67 19.02
CA ILE A 185 0.96 -3.43 18.71
C ILE A 185 0.82 -3.50 17.19
N VAL A 186 0.17 -4.54 16.67
CA VAL A 186 0.08 -4.78 15.22
C VAL A 186 -1.13 -4.11 14.58
N GLU A 187 -2.11 -3.66 15.37
CA GLU A 187 -3.28 -2.92 14.91
C GLU A 187 -2.93 -1.58 14.25
N VAL A 188 -1.81 -0.96 14.65
CA VAL A 188 -1.37 0.31 14.06
C VAL A 188 -0.77 0.12 12.66
N PRO A 189 -0.86 1.14 11.79
CA PRO A 189 -0.31 1.05 10.45
C PRO A 189 1.22 1.20 10.44
N SER A 190 1.87 0.41 9.60
CA SER A 190 3.22 0.70 9.06
C SER A 190 3.09 1.51 7.76
N CYS A 191 4.18 1.74 7.02
CA CYS A 191 4.18 2.55 5.78
C CYS A 191 3.16 2.07 4.75
N THR A 192 3.07 0.74 4.54
CA THR A 192 2.13 0.12 3.60
C THR A 192 0.67 0.19 4.07
N GLY A 193 0.44 0.43 5.36
CA GLY A 193 -0.91 0.58 5.93
C GLY A 193 -1.63 1.83 5.43
N CYS A 194 -0.88 2.87 5.03
CA CYS A 194 -1.44 4.09 4.43
C CYS A 194 -1.18 4.15 2.92
N HIS A 195 0.02 3.79 2.46
CA HIS A 195 0.44 3.93 1.06
C HIS A 195 0.13 2.71 0.16
N GLY A 196 -0.32 1.60 0.74
CA GLY A 196 -0.51 0.33 0.04
C GLY A 196 0.80 -0.42 -0.21
N GLU A 197 0.70 -1.53 -0.95
CA GLU A 197 1.81 -2.40 -1.33
C GLU A 197 1.82 -2.63 -2.84
N HIS A 198 3.01 -2.63 -3.45
CA HIS A 198 3.28 -2.77 -4.89
C HIS A 198 2.57 -1.76 -5.83
N LYS A 199 1.48 -1.11 -5.44
CA LYS A 199 0.80 -0.01 -6.11
C LYS A 199 0.99 1.30 -5.33
N ILE A 200 2.24 1.55 -4.92
CA ILE A 200 2.58 2.74 -4.15
C ILE A 200 2.66 3.92 -5.13
N TYR A 201 1.57 4.68 -5.24
CA TYR A 201 1.50 5.88 -6.08
C TYR A 201 1.98 7.12 -5.32
N ALA A 202 2.51 8.11 -6.06
CA ALA A 202 2.87 9.41 -5.49
C ALA A 202 1.63 10.10 -4.86
N HIS A 203 1.82 10.91 -3.83
CA HIS A 203 0.69 11.56 -3.15
C HIS A 203 -0.08 12.56 -4.02
N THR A 204 0.50 12.97 -5.14
CA THR A 204 -0.10 13.84 -6.15
C THR A 204 -0.88 13.07 -7.21
N ASP A 205 -0.74 11.74 -7.27
CA ASP A 205 -1.46 10.89 -8.21
C ASP A 205 -2.86 10.59 -7.66
N PRO A 206 -3.95 10.86 -8.43
CA PRO A 206 -5.31 10.54 -8.02
C PRO A 206 -5.55 9.06 -7.68
N LYS A 207 -4.75 8.13 -8.22
CA LYS A 207 -4.83 6.70 -7.88
C LYS A 207 -4.28 6.39 -6.47
N SER A 208 -3.57 7.32 -5.85
CA SER A 208 -2.96 7.10 -4.54
C SER A 208 -4.00 7.02 -3.43
N THR A 209 -3.80 6.08 -2.51
CA THR A 209 -4.61 5.95 -1.28
C THR A 209 -4.49 7.16 -0.36
N ILE A 210 -3.43 7.94 -0.52
CA ILE A 210 -3.15 9.16 0.25
C ILE A 210 -3.20 10.42 -0.62
N PHE A 211 -3.87 10.35 -1.76
CA PHE A 211 -4.25 11.54 -2.51
C PHE A 211 -5.10 12.47 -1.63
N ALA A 212 -5.04 13.79 -1.83
CA ALA A 212 -5.60 14.78 -0.91
C ALA A 212 -7.06 14.52 -0.48
N THR A 213 -7.91 14.05 -1.39
CA THR A 213 -9.32 13.70 -1.14
C THR A 213 -9.53 12.30 -0.56
N HIS A 214 -8.52 11.43 -0.59
CA HIS A 214 -8.57 10.06 -0.09
C HIS A 214 -8.03 9.91 1.33
N VAL A 215 -7.19 10.86 1.80
CA VAL A 215 -6.56 10.82 3.14
C VAL A 215 -7.58 10.54 4.24
N SER A 216 -8.70 11.27 4.26
CA SER A 216 -9.71 11.13 5.31
C SER A 216 -10.30 9.72 5.37
N GLU A 217 -10.56 9.13 4.21
CA GLU A 217 -11.09 7.77 4.11
C GLU A 217 -10.02 6.73 4.49
N GLN A 218 -8.76 6.97 4.14
CA GLN A 218 -7.66 6.09 4.53
C GLN A 218 -7.46 6.04 6.04
N CYS A 219 -7.59 7.16 6.75
CA CYS A 219 -7.58 7.19 8.22
C CYS A 219 -8.82 6.50 8.80
N SER A 220 -9.98 6.71 8.18
CA SER A 220 -11.27 6.17 8.64
C SER A 220 -11.26 4.64 8.73
N LYS A 221 -10.58 3.94 7.81
CA LYS A 221 -10.47 2.46 7.82
C LYS A 221 -10.12 1.87 9.19
N CYS A 222 -9.29 2.55 9.96
CA CYS A 222 -8.96 2.15 11.33
C CYS A 222 -9.68 3.01 12.37
N HIS A 223 -9.68 4.34 12.20
CA HIS A 223 -10.19 5.26 13.23
C HIS A 223 -11.71 5.29 13.38
N SER A 224 -12.48 4.71 12.44
CA SER A 224 -13.91 4.48 12.60
C SER A 224 -14.26 3.05 13.04
N SER A 225 -13.25 2.18 13.24
CA SER A 225 -13.46 0.79 13.58
C SER A 225 -13.46 0.59 15.10
N ILE A 226 -14.63 0.31 15.67
CA ILE A 226 -14.77 0.01 17.10
C ILE A 226 -13.94 -1.23 17.47
N ALA A 227 -13.85 -2.22 16.56
CA ALA A 227 -13.07 -3.43 16.78
C ALA A 227 -11.55 -3.16 16.94
N ILE A 228 -11.05 -2.07 16.35
CA ILE A 228 -9.65 -1.65 16.49
C ILE A 228 -9.52 -0.63 17.61
N MET A 229 -10.23 0.49 17.52
CA MET A 229 -10.08 1.64 18.42
C MET A 229 -10.57 1.34 19.84
N GLY A 230 -11.61 0.51 19.99
CA GLY A 230 -12.15 0.12 21.29
C GLY A 230 -11.14 -0.64 22.16
N LYS A 231 -10.19 -1.36 21.55
CA LYS A 231 -9.09 -2.01 22.30
C LYS A 231 -8.18 -1.02 23.03
N PHE A 232 -8.15 0.22 22.57
CA PHE A 232 -7.31 1.30 23.10
C PHE A 232 -8.11 2.36 23.85
N GLY A 233 -9.42 2.15 24.04
CA GLY A 233 -10.30 3.14 24.68
C GLY A 233 -10.42 4.45 23.89
N ILE A 234 -10.26 4.39 22.57
CA ILE A 234 -10.36 5.56 21.70
C ILE A 234 -11.74 5.56 21.04
N GLU A 235 -12.47 6.65 21.22
CA GLU A 235 -13.75 6.87 20.56
C GLU A 235 -13.60 6.88 19.02
N THR A 236 -14.66 6.50 18.31
CA THR A 236 -14.69 6.45 16.83
C THR A 236 -15.50 7.60 16.20
N GLU A 237 -16.19 8.40 17.01
CA GLU A 237 -17.11 9.44 16.57
C GLU A 237 -16.41 10.63 15.89
N GLN A 238 -15.10 10.79 16.10
CA GLN A 238 -14.26 11.83 15.49
C GLN A 238 -14.32 11.77 13.96
N VAL A 239 -14.38 10.55 13.40
CA VAL A 239 -14.50 10.37 11.95
C VAL A 239 -15.87 10.84 11.44
N ALA A 240 -16.94 10.48 12.14
CA ALA A 240 -18.30 10.87 11.77
C ALA A 240 -18.48 12.40 11.86
N THR A 241 -18.07 12.98 12.98
CA THR A 241 -18.13 14.43 13.21
C THR A 241 -17.27 15.21 12.21
N TYR A 242 -16.11 14.70 11.82
CA TYR A 242 -15.32 15.29 10.73
C TYR A 242 -16.07 15.23 9.40
N LYS A 243 -16.64 14.08 9.03
CA LYS A 243 -17.38 13.90 7.77
C LYS A 243 -18.59 14.83 7.66
N GLU A 244 -19.22 15.16 8.78
CA GLU A 244 -20.35 16.12 8.86
C GLU A 244 -19.90 17.60 8.92
N SER A 245 -18.62 17.87 9.16
CA SER A 245 -18.08 19.24 9.19
C SER A 245 -17.96 19.86 7.80
N PHE A 246 -17.81 21.19 7.73
CA PHE A 246 -17.57 21.88 6.47
C PHE A 246 -16.36 21.32 5.71
N HIS A 247 -15.26 21.04 6.40
CA HIS A 247 -14.06 20.45 5.80
C HIS A 247 -14.34 19.05 5.23
N GLY A 248 -15.04 18.20 5.98
CA GLY A 248 -15.40 16.85 5.53
C GLY A 248 -16.33 16.86 4.33
N VAL A 249 -17.38 17.68 4.37
CA VAL A 249 -18.35 17.84 3.27
C VAL A 249 -17.66 18.38 2.03
N ALA A 250 -16.90 19.48 2.14
CA ALA A 250 -16.18 20.04 1.00
C ALA A 250 -15.14 19.06 0.41
N SER A 251 -14.47 18.26 1.25
CA SER A 251 -13.56 17.21 0.80
C SER A 251 -14.28 16.11 0.03
N GLN A 252 -15.50 15.73 0.43
CA GLN A 252 -16.34 14.76 -0.28
C GLN A 252 -16.80 15.28 -1.65
N PHE A 253 -17.04 16.60 -1.76
CA PHE A 253 -17.28 17.27 -3.05
C PHE A 253 -16.01 17.44 -3.89
N GLY A 254 -14.88 16.84 -3.49
CA GLY A 254 -13.64 16.81 -4.26
C GLY A 254 -12.71 17.99 -4.03
N SER A 255 -13.00 18.86 -3.05
CA SER A 255 -12.08 19.93 -2.68
C SER A 255 -10.76 19.36 -2.15
N ARG A 256 -9.65 19.84 -2.71
CA ARG A 256 -8.28 19.40 -2.37
C ARG A 256 -7.56 20.35 -1.43
N THR A 257 -8.15 21.52 -1.17
CA THR A 257 -7.54 22.61 -0.42
C THR A 257 -8.10 22.74 1.00
N VAL A 258 -9.20 22.02 1.29
CA VAL A 258 -9.77 21.98 2.64
C VAL A 258 -8.95 21.07 3.54
N ALA A 259 -8.97 21.37 4.84
CA ALA A 259 -8.28 20.56 5.82
C ALA A 259 -8.80 19.12 5.82
N ASN A 260 -7.89 18.16 5.89
CA ASN A 260 -8.18 16.75 6.13
C ASN A 260 -7.52 16.29 7.44
N CYS A 261 -7.68 15.00 7.78
CA CYS A 261 -7.13 14.44 9.02
C CYS A 261 -5.63 14.77 9.20
N SER A 262 -4.82 14.64 8.14
CA SER A 262 -3.37 14.83 8.24
C SER A 262 -2.95 16.30 8.28
N SER A 263 -3.78 17.20 7.74
CA SER A 263 -3.55 18.65 7.79
C SER A 263 -3.60 19.19 9.22
N CYS A 264 -4.39 18.54 10.08
CA CYS A 264 -4.51 18.83 11.50
C CYS A 264 -3.58 17.97 12.36
N HIS A 265 -3.54 16.64 12.17
CA HIS A 265 -2.84 15.70 13.07
C HIS A 265 -1.38 15.40 12.70
N GLY A 266 -0.92 15.86 11.54
CA GLY A 266 0.39 15.45 10.98
C GLY A 266 0.25 14.27 10.03
N VAL A 267 1.38 13.86 9.44
CA VAL A 267 1.41 12.81 8.38
C VAL A 267 2.22 11.61 8.86
N HIS A 268 3.53 11.80 9.02
CA HIS A 268 4.45 10.77 9.49
C HIS A 268 4.88 11.00 10.94
N ASP A 269 4.48 12.12 11.54
CA ASP A 269 4.87 12.58 12.87
C ASP A 269 3.64 12.76 13.77
N ILE A 270 2.60 11.96 13.54
CA ILE A 270 1.32 12.05 14.28
C ILE A 270 1.59 11.83 15.76
N ARG A 271 1.15 12.78 16.59
CA ARG A 271 1.40 12.82 18.03
C ARG A 271 0.13 12.92 18.85
N PRO A 272 0.11 12.40 20.08
CA PRO A 272 -0.96 12.62 21.04
C PRO A 272 -1.23 14.12 21.26
N PRO A 273 -2.47 14.54 21.57
CA PRO A 273 -2.81 15.96 21.77
C PRO A 273 -2.09 16.64 22.94
N ASP A 274 -1.68 15.88 23.96
CA ASP A 274 -0.93 16.34 25.12
C ASP A 274 0.56 16.56 24.83
N ASP A 275 1.10 15.99 23.76
CA ASP A 275 2.48 16.23 23.32
C ASP A 275 2.63 17.70 22.87
N PRO A 276 3.56 18.49 23.46
CA PRO A 276 3.82 19.88 23.07
C PRO A 276 4.22 20.07 21.60
N LEU A 277 4.74 19.04 20.95
CA LEU A 277 5.11 19.05 19.53
C LEU A 277 3.92 18.70 18.62
N SER A 278 2.80 18.23 19.18
CA SER A 278 1.62 17.90 18.39
C SER A 278 0.98 19.14 17.78
N THR A 279 0.66 19.08 16.50
CA THR A 279 -0.05 20.15 15.79
C THR A 279 -1.47 20.38 16.32
N VAL A 280 -2.04 19.39 17.01
CA VAL A 280 -3.34 19.49 17.70
C VAL A 280 -3.22 19.77 19.19
N ASN A 281 -2.02 20.02 19.70
CA ASN A 281 -1.86 20.54 21.06
C ASN A 281 -2.53 21.90 21.19
N LEU A 282 -3.18 22.18 22.31
CA LEU A 282 -3.91 23.43 22.57
C LEU A 282 -3.08 24.68 22.25
N LYS A 283 -1.77 24.67 22.52
CA LYS A 283 -0.87 25.80 22.24
C LYS A 283 -0.57 25.97 20.74
N ASN A 284 -0.68 24.90 19.96
CA ASN A 284 -0.34 24.86 18.54
C ASN A 284 -1.56 24.99 17.62
N VAL A 285 -2.77 24.72 18.11
CA VAL A 285 -4.02 24.81 17.32
C VAL A 285 -4.15 26.14 16.57
N PRO A 286 -3.93 27.33 17.17
CA PRO A 286 -4.04 28.59 16.43
C PRO A 286 -3.08 28.66 15.24
N LYS A 287 -1.84 28.17 15.41
CA LYS A 287 -0.85 28.08 14.34
C LYS A 287 -1.26 27.07 13.25
N THR A 288 -1.87 25.95 13.65
CA THR A 288 -2.35 24.92 12.73
C THR A 288 -3.50 25.46 11.86
N CYS A 289 -4.51 26.09 12.47
CA CYS A 289 -5.62 26.72 11.75
C CYS A 289 -5.16 27.92 10.92
N GLY A 290 -4.17 28.67 11.43
CA GLY A 290 -3.59 29.85 10.80
C GLY A 290 -2.91 29.59 9.45
N LYS A 291 -2.64 28.33 9.10
CA LYS A 291 -2.19 27.94 7.76
C LYS A 291 -3.20 28.31 6.67
N CYS A 292 -4.49 28.35 7.00
CA CYS A 292 -5.57 28.64 6.05
C CYS A 292 -6.52 29.75 6.53
N HIS A 293 -6.60 30.01 7.84
CA HIS A 293 -7.46 31.03 8.43
C HIS A 293 -6.63 32.20 8.97
N PRO A 294 -6.46 33.29 8.20
CA PRO A 294 -5.79 34.50 8.68
C PRO A 294 -6.47 35.02 9.95
N GLY A 295 -5.69 35.30 10.99
CA GLY A 295 -6.20 35.77 12.28
C GLY A 295 -6.67 34.66 13.23
N ALA A 296 -6.34 33.39 12.95
CA ALA A 296 -6.55 32.30 13.91
C ALA A 296 -5.87 32.61 15.25
N ASN A 297 -6.70 32.79 16.28
CA ASN A 297 -6.29 33.21 17.62
C ASN A 297 -6.50 32.07 18.63
N PRO A 298 -6.11 32.24 19.91
CA PRO A 298 -6.26 31.21 20.93
C PRO A 298 -7.68 30.66 21.12
N ASN A 299 -8.73 31.38 20.71
CA ASN A 299 -10.10 30.89 20.84
C ASN A 299 -10.38 29.67 19.94
N PHE A 300 -9.58 29.45 18.89
CA PHE A 300 -9.65 28.21 18.09
C PHE A 300 -9.31 26.96 18.92
N ALA A 301 -8.52 27.10 19.99
CA ALA A 301 -8.13 26.00 20.87
C ALA A 301 -9.14 25.77 22.02
N VAL A 302 -10.04 26.73 22.29
CA VAL A 302 -10.98 26.65 23.42
C VAL A 302 -12.11 25.65 23.13
N GLY A 303 -12.51 25.52 21.86
CA GLY A 303 -13.54 24.58 21.44
C GLY A 303 -13.00 23.17 21.21
N LYS A 304 -13.82 22.15 21.48
CA LYS A 304 -13.58 20.81 20.94
C LYS A 304 -13.81 20.84 19.42
N ILE A 305 -12.86 20.31 18.65
CA ILE A 305 -12.96 20.27 17.18
C ILE A 305 -13.89 19.14 16.73
N HIS A 306 -13.76 17.96 17.33
CA HIS A 306 -14.65 16.82 17.10
C HIS A 306 -15.78 16.84 18.12
N VAL A 307 -16.95 17.34 17.71
CA VAL A 307 -18.15 17.45 18.56
C VAL A 307 -19.35 16.92 17.81
N ASP A 308 -20.09 15.99 18.42
CA ASP A 308 -21.35 15.51 17.88
C ASP A 308 -22.50 16.43 18.33
N ALA A 309 -23.02 17.22 17.39
CA ALA A 309 -24.14 18.13 17.65
C ALA A 309 -25.45 17.40 18.03
N LYS A 310 -25.54 16.07 17.89
CA LYS A 310 -26.72 15.26 18.25
C LYS A 310 -26.74 14.86 19.72
N LYS A 311 -25.60 14.97 20.42
CA LYS A 311 -25.50 14.66 21.85
C LYS A 311 -25.79 15.88 22.71
N LYS A 312 -26.62 15.71 23.75
CA LYS A 312 -26.92 16.76 24.72
C LYS A 312 -25.68 17.29 25.45
N GLU A 313 -24.66 16.44 25.59
CA GLU A 313 -23.34 16.76 26.17
C GLU A 313 -22.61 17.88 25.41
N SER A 314 -22.96 18.10 24.15
CA SER A 314 -22.43 19.19 23.31
C SER A 314 -23.00 20.57 23.70
N GLY A 315 -23.87 20.63 24.71
CA GLY A 315 -24.31 21.87 25.36
C GLY A 315 -25.06 22.79 24.40
N ILE A 316 -24.57 24.03 24.28
CA ILE A 316 -25.22 25.05 23.42
C ILE A 316 -25.30 24.61 21.96
N ILE A 317 -24.30 23.86 21.47
CA ILE A 317 -24.28 23.39 20.08
C ILE A 317 -25.47 22.47 19.80
N TYR A 318 -25.81 21.58 20.74
CA TYR A 318 -26.98 20.69 20.61
C TYR A 318 -28.28 21.48 20.51
N TRP A 319 -28.47 22.47 21.38
CA TRP A 319 -29.69 23.26 21.41
C TRP A 319 -29.82 24.14 20.16
N THR A 320 -28.73 24.77 19.72
CA THR A 320 -28.71 25.55 18.48
C THR A 320 -29.02 24.67 17.27
N ALA A 321 -28.37 23.51 17.14
CA ALA A 321 -28.63 22.58 16.04
C ALA A 321 -30.07 22.03 16.06
N THR A 322 -30.58 21.70 17.25
CA THR A 322 -31.95 21.21 17.43
C THR A 322 -32.99 22.28 17.07
N PHE A 323 -32.75 23.53 17.48
CA PHE A 323 -33.60 24.66 17.13
C PHE A 323 -33.68 24.84 15.61
N PHE A 324 -32.53 24.93 14.92
CA PHE A 324 -32.52 25.09 13.47
C PHE A 324 -33.14 23.89 12.75
N LYS A 325 -32.90 22.67 13.23
CA LYS A 325 -33.52 21.46 12.69
C LYS A 325 -35.06 21.56 12.72
N TRP A 326 -35.63 21.92 13.86
CA TRP A 326 -37.09 22.06 13.99
C TRP A 326 -37.64 23.27 13.25
N LEU A 327 -36.90 24.37 13.20
CA LEU A 327 -37.27 25.54 12.39
C LEU A 327 -37.33 25.18 10.90
N THR A 328 -36.35 24.46 10.36
CA THR A 328 -36.35 24.02 8.97
C THR A 328 -37.49 23.03 8.70
N ILE A 329 -37.72 22.04 9.57
CA ILE A 329 -38.83 21.11 9.42
C ILE A 329 -40.16 21.86 9.44
N GLY A 330 -40.35 22.77 10.39
CA GLY A 330 -41.57 23.56 10.53
C GLY A 330 -41.84 24.43 9.31
N THR A 331 -40.83 25.14 8.81
CA THR A 331 -40.97 26.00 7.61
C THR A 331 -41.24 25.19 6.35
N MET A 332 -40.59 24.03 6.18
CA MET A 332 -40.86 23.12 5.06
C MET A 332 -42.27 22.53 5.12
N LEU A 333 -42.74 22.09 6.29
CA LEU A 333 -44.10 21.57 6.46
C LEU A 333 -45.14 22.66 6.20
N ALA A 334 -44.93 23.88 6.69
CA ALA A 334 -45.82 25.01 6.43
C ALA A 334 -45.90 25.35 4.93
N LEU A 335 -44.75 25.36 4.23
CA LEU A 335 -44.69 25.57 2.79
C LEU A 335 -45.43 24.46 2.02
N ILE A 336 -45.19 23.20 2.38
CA ILE A 336 -45.87 22.05 1.77
C ILE A 336 -47.38 22.13 1.99
N ALA A 337 -47.83 22.41 3.23
CA ALA A 337 -49.24 22.58 3.54
C ALA A 337 -49.87 23.73 2.74
N HIS A 338 -49.17 24.86 2.60
CA HIS A 338 -49.62 25.98 1.79
C HIS A 338 -49.80 25.58 0.31
N ILE A 339 -48.85 24.85 -0.27
CA ILE A 339 -48.94 24.34 -1.65
C ILE A 339 -50.15 23.41 -1.81
N PHE A 340 -50.35 22.47 -0.88
CA PHE A 340 -51.50 21.56 -0.92
C PHE A 340 -52.83 22.29 -0.80
N LEU A 341 -52.93 23.28 0.08
CA LEU A 341 -54.13 24.10 0.24
C LEU A 341 -54.40 24.95 -1.01
N ASP A 342 -53.37 25.54 -1.63
CA ASP A 342 -53.54 26.28 -2.89
C ASP A 342 -54.00 25.34 -4.02
N MET A 343 -53.35 24.19 -4.17
CA MET A 343 -53.76 23.18 -5.17
C MET A 343 -55.20 22.72 -4.95
N TYR A 344 -55.58 22.36 -3.73
CA TYR A 344 -56.94 21.96 -3.38
C TYR A 344 -57.96 23.07 -3.68
N GLY A 345 -57.65 24.31 -3.30
CA GLY A 345 -58.47 25.48 -3.58
C GLY A 345 -58.62 25.78 -5.08
N ARG A 346 -57.58 25.52 -5.89
CA ARG A 346 -57.67 25.61 -7.36
C ARG A 346 -58.54 24.50 -7.94
N THR A 347 -58.39 23.26 -7.47
CA THR A 347 -59.19 22.12 -7.94
C THR A 347 -60.68 22.29 -7.63
N ARG A 348 -61.05 22.77 -6.43
CA ARG A 348 -62.45 23.10 -6.10
C ARG A 348 -63.04 24.14 -7.03
N ARG A 349 -62.29 25.22 -7.29
CA ARG A 349 -62.70 26.28 -8.24
C ARG A 349 -62.91 25.75 -9.65
N LEU A 350 -62.05 24.84 -10.13
CA LEU A 350 -62.22 24.17 -11.43
C LEU A 350 -63.43 23.22 -11.49
N ARG A 351 -63.82 22.63 -10.35
CA ARG A 351 -65.00 21.77 -10.23
C ARG A 351 -66.32 22.53 -10.04
N GLY A 352 -66.28 23.86 -9.96
CA GLY A 352 -67.47 24.70 -9.76
C GLY A 352 -68.02 24.66 -8.33
N GLU A 353 -67.27 24.08 -7.38
CA GLU A 353 -67.61 24.05 -5.96
C GLU A 353 -67.17 25.38 -5.33
N ARG A 354 -68.13 26.25 -4.99
CA ARG A 354 -67.85 27.53 -4.32
C ARG A 354 -67.22 27.33 -2.94
#